data_AF-A0A1M4MNS8-F1
#
_entry.id   AF-A0A1M4MNS8-F1
#
_cell.length_a   1.000
_cell.length_b   1.000
_cell.length_c   1.000
_cell.angle_alpha   90.00
_cell.angle_beta   90.00
_cell.angle_gamma   90.00
#
_symmetry.space_group_name_H-M   'P 1'
#
loop_
_entity.id
_entity.type
_entity.pdbx_description
1 polymer ?
#
loop_
_entity_poly.entity_id
_entity_poly.type
_entity_poly.pdbx_seq_one_letter_code
_entity_poly.pdbx_strand_id
1 'polypeptide(L)'
;MKEEIRRTVELLAPEGGVVEVRALADGATHSGYFDDHSALARAAEALDADPAVAGIYVTLNTVNPALLARRRERAACEPERVPGSWGNERSGREAF
;
A
#
# COMPACT_ATOMS: atom_id res chain seq x y z
N MET A 1 -1.36 9.67 -16.54
CA MET A 1 -0.83 8.35 -16.15
C MET A 1 -1.71 7.68 -15.11
N LYS A 2 -1.97 8.32 -13.95
CA LYS A 2 -2.91 7.82 -12.91
C LYS A 2 -4.24 7.24 -13.40
N GLU A 3 -4.91 7.93 -14.33
CA GLU A 3 -6.21 7.51 -14.84
C GLU A 3 -6.13 6.23 -15.70
N GLU A 4 -5.00 5.98 -16.37
CA GLU A 4 -4.76 4.74 -17.12
C GLU A 4 -4.42 3.59 -16.18
N ILE A 5 -3.66 3.86 -15.10
CA ILE A 5 -3.38 2.89 -14.04
C ILE A 5 -4.70 2.45 -13.39
N ARG A 6 -5.53 3.41 -12.96
CA ARG A 6 -6.85 3.12 -12.36
C ARG A 6 -7.72 2.27 -13.29
N ARG A 7 -7.89 2.69 -14.55
CA ARG A 7 -8.70 1.96 -15.54
C ARG A 7 -8.19 0.55 -15.77
N THR A 8 -6.87 0.37 -15.86
CA THR A 8 -6.26 -0.95 -16.02
C THR A 8 -6.53 -1.84 -14.82
N VAL A 9 -6.37 -1.31 -13.60
CA VAL A 9 -6.64 -2.07 -12.37
C VAL A 9 -8.12 -2.45 -12.25
N GLU A 10 -9.04 -1.56 -12.63
CA GLU A 10 -10.48 -1.85 -12.66
C GLU A 10 -10.84 -2.99 -13.64
N LEU A 11 -10.07 -3.16 -14.71
CA LEU A 11 -10.24 -4.28 -15.64
C LEU A 11 -9.67 -5.60 -15.09
N LEU A 12 -8.60 -5.52 -14.30
CA LEU A 12 -7.88 -6.69 -13.79
C LEU A 12 -8.48 -7.24 -12.49
N ALA A 13 -9.03 -6.36 -11.65
CA ALA A 13 -9.65 -6.74 -10.39
C ALA A 13 -11.17 -6.89 -10.57
N PRO A 14 -11.76 -8.07 -10.28
CA PRO A 14 -13.22 -8.23 -10.27
C PRO A 14 -13.86 -7.21 -9.31
N GLU A 15 -15.12 -6.80 -9.57
CA GLU A 15 -15.78 -5.67 -8.91
C GLU A 15 -15.54 -5.60 -7.39
N GLY A 16 -14.81 -4.57 -6.94
CA GLY A 16 -14.48 -4.34 -5.52
C GLY A 16 -13.33 -5.19 -4.96
N GLY A 17 -12.57 -5.87 -5.83
CA GLY A 17 -11.44 -6.71 -5.47
C GLY A 17 -10.24 -5.91 -4.92
N VAL A 18 -9.58 -6.51 -3.94
CA VAL A 18 -8.34 -5.99 -3.35
C VAL A 18 -7.17 -6.32 -4.26
N VAL A 19 -6.36 -5.31 -4.58
CA VAL A 19 -5.14 -5.46 -5.37
C VAL A 19 -3.92 -5.29 -4.48
N GLU A 20 -2.99 -6.24 -4.58
CA GLU A 20 -1.66 -6.08 -4.00
C GLU A 20 -0.75 -5.35 -4.99
N VAL A 21 -0.12 -4.27 -4.54
CA VAL A 21 0.98 -3.58 -5.23
C VAL A 21 2.28 -3.97 -4.54
N ARG A 22 3.30 -4.30 -5.33
CA ARG A 22 4.64 -4.61 -4.83
C ARG A 22 5.66 -3.69 -5.49
N ALA A 23 6.53 -3.12 -4.66
CA ALA A 23 7.63 -2.27 -5.08
C ALA A 23 8.97 -2.92 -4.72
N LEU A 24 9.89 -2.96 -5.66
CA LEU A 24 11.26 -3.43 -5.46
C LEU A 24 12.13 -2.22 -5.17
N ALA A 25 12.61 -2.06 -3.95
CA ALA A 25 13.43 -0.93 -3.54
C ALA A 25 14.49 -1.38 -2.52
N ASP A 26 15.71 -0.83 -2.64
CA ASP A 26 16.82 -1.07 -1.70
C ASP A 26 17.09 -2.56 -1.35
N GLY A 27 16.94 -3.45 -2.34
CA GLY A 27 17.11 -4.89 -2.16
C GLY A 27 15.99 -5.59 -1.38
N ALA A 28 14.92 -4.87 -1.04
CA ALA A 28 13.72 -5.38 -0.39
C ALA A 28 12.51 -5.32 -1.33
N THR A 29 11.43 -6.01 -0.93
CA THR A 29 10.12 -5.91 -1.59
C THR A 29 9.10 -5.40 -0.60
N HIS A 30 8.55 -4.21 -0.88
CA HIS A 30 7.46 -3.62 -0.13
C HIS A 30 6.13 -4.04 -0.77
N SER A 31 5.12 -4.31 0.05
CA SER A 31 3.78 -4.74 -0.40
C SER A 31 2.69 -3.86 0.24
N GLY A 32 1.84 -3.27 -0.59
CA GLY A 32 0.63 -2.54 -0.21
C GLY A 32 -0.63 -3.22 -0.77
N TYR A 33 -1.78 -3.07 -0.11
CA TYR A 33 -3.05 -3.64 -0.56
C TYR A 33 -4.11 -2.55 -0.65
N PHE A 34 -4.88 -2.54 -1.75
CA PHE A 34 -5.82 -1.47 -2.05
C PHE A 34 -7.15 -2.05 -2.52
N ASP A 35 -8.23 -1.67 -1.83
CA ASP A 35 -9.62 -1.79 -2.30
C ASP A 35 -10.09 -0.50 -3.01
N ASP A 36 -9.46 0.64 -2.72
CA ASP A 36 -9.60 1.90 -3.49
C ASP A 36 -8.55 1.98 -4.61
N HIS A 37 -8.98 1.76 -5.86
CA HIS A 37 -8.11 1.80 -7.04
C HIS A 37 -7.59 3.21 -7.38
N SER A 38 -8.25 4.27 -6.91
CA SER A 38 -7.75 5.64 -7.03
C SER A 38 -6.61 5.91 -6.04
N ALA A 39 -6.68 5.35 -4.84
CA ALA A 39 -5.58 5.36 -3.88
C ALA A 39 -4.37 4.58 -4.42
N LEU A 40 -4.60 3.39 -4.99
CA LEU A 40 -3.56 2.60 -5.65
C LEU A 40 -2.83 3.40 -6.72
N ALA A 41 -3.57 4.06 -7.62
CA ALA A 41 -2.96 4.78 -8.72
C ALA A 41 -2.11 5.97 -8.24
N ARG A 42 -2.49 6.63 -7.14
CA ARG A 42 -1.66 7.66 -6.48
C ARG A 42 -0.38 7.07 -5.90
N ALA A 43 -0.48 5.95 -5.20
CA ALA A 43 0.68 5.28 -4.62
C ALA A 43 1.66 4.82 -5.70
N ALA A 44 1.16 4.28 -6.82
CA ALA A 44 1.98 3.89 -7.95
C ALA A 44 2.75 5.09 -8.57
N GLU A 45 2.11 6.26 -8.73
CA GLU A 45 2.81 7.47 -9.20
C GLU A 45 3.88 7.95 -8.21
N ALA A 46 3.62 7.86 -6.90
CA ALA A 46 4.61 8.24 -5.89
C ALA A 46 5.81 7.30 -5.89
N LEU A 47 5.58 5.99 -6.04
CA LEU A 47 6.64 4.98 -6.14
C LEU A 47 7.44 5.13 -7.43
N ASP A 48 6.79 5.44 -8.56
CA ASP A 48 7.47 5.62 -9.86
C ASP A 48 8.38 6.86 -9.87
N ALA A 49 8.03 7.88 -9.07
CA ALA A 49 8.86 9.07 -8.90
C ALA A 49 10.08 8.86 -7.98
N ASP A 50 10.13 7.75 -7.23
CA ASP A 50 11.23 7.45 -6.32
C ASP A 50 12.36 6.70 -7.05
N PRO A 51 13.57 7.30 -7.18
CA PRO A 51 14.69 6.67 -7.86
C PRO A 51 15.22 5.40 -7.15
N ALA A 52 14.87 5.17 -5.89
CA ALA A 52 15.20 3.94 -5.18
C ALA A 52 14.32 2.75 -5.61
N VAL A 53 13.18 3.00 -6.26
CA VAL A 53 12.26 1.96 -6.74
C VAL A 53 12.72 1.46 -8.11
N ALA A 54 13.21 0.23 -8.13
CA ALA A 54 13.65 -0.46 -9.34
C ALA A 54 12.49 -1.04 -10.17
N GLY A 55 11.29 -1.16 -9.59
CA GLY A 55 10.12 -1.62 -10.32
C GLY A 55 8.87 -1.81 -9.46
N ILE A 56 7.71 -1.70 -10.11
CA ILE A 56 6.39 -1.78 -9.49
C ILE A 56 5.57 -2.82 -10.27
N TYR A 57 4.90 -3.72 -9.55
CA TYR A 57 3.98 -4.68 -10.16
C TYR A 57 2.78 -4.94 -9.27
N VAL A 58 1.70 -5.48 -9.86
CA VAL A 58 0.49 -5.88 -9.14
C VAL A 58 0.28 -7.39 -9.21
N THR A 59 -0.30 -7.97 -8.16
CA THR A 59 -0.68 -9.39 -8.15
C THR A 59 -2.04 -9.56 -8.84
N LEU A 60 -2.11 -10.42 -9.87
CA LEU A 60 -3.36 -10.78 -10.56
C LEU A 60 -4.17 -11.86 -9.85
N ASN A 61 -3.55 -12.61 -8.94
CA ASN A 61 -4.28 -13.58 -8.12
C ASN A 61 -5.26 -12.83 -7.21
N THR A 62 -6.51 -13.30 -7.15
CA THR A 62 -7.51 -12.75 -6.23
C THR A 62 -6.98 -12.78 -4.80
N VAL A 63 -6.82 -11.61 -4.19
CA VAL A 63 -6.35 -11.49 -2.82
C VAL A 63 -7.46 -11.98 -1.89
N ASN A 64 -7.13 -12.93 -1.00
CA ASN A 64 -8.06 -13.35 0.04
C ASN A 64 -8.33 -12.17 0.98
N PRO A 65 -9.57 -11.66 1.10
CA PRO A 65 -9.89 -10.52 1.96
C PRO A 65 -9.53 -10.73 3.43
N ALA A 66 -9.42 -11.98 3.89
CA ALA A 66 -8.96 -12.30 5.25
C ALA A 66 -7.51 -11.84 5.54
N LEU A 67 -6.71 -11.57 4.51
CA LEU A 67 -5.37 -10.99 4.65
C LEU A 67 -5.40 -9.51 5.07
N LEU A 68 -6.48 -8.76 4.74
CA LEU A 68 -6.68 -7.40 5.21
C LEU A 68 -6.94 -7.36 6.74
N ALA A 69 -7.73 -8.31 7.25
CA ALA A 69 -8.06 -8.39 8.67
C ALA A 69 -6.81 -8.66 9.54
N ARG A 70 -5.90 -9.51 9.07
CA ARG A 70 -4.64 -9.85 9.78
C ARG A 70 -3.67 -8.68 9.94
N ARG A 71 -3.75 -7.63 9.11
CA ARG A 71 -2.93 -6.43 9.29
C ARG A 71 -3.52 -5.44 10.30
N ARG A 72 -4.84 -5.43 10.52
CA ARG A 72 -5.44 -4.61 11.58
C ARG A 72 -5.04 -5.10 12.98
N GLU A 73 -4.90 -6.40 13.19
CA GLU A 73 -4.54 -6.97 14.50
C GLU A 73 -3.06 -6.80 14.90
N ARG A 74 -2.13 -6.59 13.95
CA ARG A 74 -0.70 -6.44 14.26
C ARG A 74 -0.26 -5.05 14.73
N ALA A 75 -1.19 -4.08 14.76
CA ALA A 75 -0.97 -2.74 15.31
C ALA A 75 -1.36 -2.64 16.81
N ALA A 76 -1.82 -3.73 17.43
CA ALA A 76 -2.45 -3.69 18.76
C ALA A 76 -1.68 -4.44 19.88
N CYS A 77 -0.44 -4.87 19.66
CA CYS A 77 0.34 -5.51 20.72
C CYS A 77 1.79 -5.01 20.77
N GLU A 78 1.97 -3.83 21.37
CA GLU A 78 3.18 -3.46 22.09
C GLU A 78 2.75 -2.74 23.39
N PRO A 79 2.93 -3.34 24.58
CA PRO A 79 2.63 -2.67 25.85
C PRO A 79 3.89 -2.03 26.47
N GLU A 80 3.75 -0.75 26.86
CA GLU A 80 4.53 0.07 27.83
C GLU A 80 6.08 0.15 27.69
N ARG A 81 6.78 1.31 27.70
CA ARG A 81 6.56 2.62 28.33
C ARG A 81 7.62 3.69 27.88
N VAL A 82 7.16 4.94 27.84
CA VAL A 82 7.70 6.35 27.65
C VAL A 82 8.97 6.77 28.47
N PRO A 83 9.63 7.97 28.32
CA PRO A 83 9.28 9.23 27.58
C PRO A 83 10.42 10.00 26.84
N GLY A 84 10.08 10.79 25.80
CA GLY A 84 10.99 11.79 25.22
C GLY A 84 10.38 12.51 24.02
N SER A 85 10.11 13.81 24.18
CA SER A 85 9.35 14.68 23.28
C SER A 85 9.89 14.77 21.85
N TRP A 86 9.03 14.58 20.86
CA TRP A 86 8.88 15.52 19.73
C TRP A 86 7.42 15.52 19.31
N GLY A 87 6.74 16.64 19.64
CA GLY A 87 5.40 16.92 19.16
C GLY A 87 5.44 17.51 17.76
N ASN A 88 4.51 17.07 16.92
CA ASN A 88 3.90 17.82 15.84
C ASN A 88 2.66 17.04 15.36
N GLU A 89 1.52 17.63 15.61
CA GLU A 89 0.19 17.17 15.22
C GLU A 89 -0.03 17.37 13.72
N ARG A 90 -0.31 16.28 12.98
CA ARG A 90 -1.51 16.09 12.14
C ARG A 90 -1.27 15.07 11.03
N SER A 91 -2.22 14.13 10.93
CA SER A 91 -2.74 13.56 9.68
C SER A 91 -1.72 13.00 8.68
N GLY A 92 -1.51 11.69 8.70
CA GLY A 92 -0.85 10.98 7.61
C GLY A 92 -0.55 9.53 7.96
N ARG A 93 -1.59 8.69 8.07
CA ARG A 93 -1.39 7.23 8.10
C ARG A 93 -1.23 6.75 6.66
N GLU A 94 -0.02 6.86 6.13
CA GLU A 94 0.40 6.16 4.92
C GLU A 94 1.74 5.48 5.23
N ALA A 95 1.71 4.15 5.25
CA ALA A 95 2.92 3.33 5.24
C ALA A 95 3.22 2.98 3.78
N PHE A 96 4.48 3.10 3.39
CA PHE A 96 5.04 2.46 2.20
C PHE A 96 5.36 0.98 2.51
#